data_AF-A0A8E4GGY0-F1
#
_entry.id   AF-A0A8E4GGY0-F1
#
_cell.length_a   1.000
_cell.length_b   1.000
_cell.length_c   1.000
_cell.angle_alpha   90.00
_cell.angle_beta   90.00
_cell.angle_gamma   90.00
#
_symmetry.space_group_name_H-M   'P 1'
#
loop_
_entity.id
_entity.type
_entity.pdbx_description
1 polymer ?
#
loop_
_entity_poly.entity_id
_entity_poly.type
_entity_poly.pdbx_seq_one_letter_code
_entity_poly.pdbx_strand_id
1 'polypeptide(L)'
;MDGYWFTSNLFTVELGEDEEGNPGRYGRQLAIWLKAQLEQRGYNVEPVIAEDWGRCLMLSRHPFLLWVGCGNVDDSAADDPTSDKITWHCFPAAEVPFFKRIFCKPDTSVALSKLDADLRAILITEPAVTLVAEP
;
A
#
# COMPACT_ATOMS: atom_id res chain seq x y z
N MET A 1 -6.84 -10.01 2.48
CA MET A 1 -5.95 -9.41 3.49
C MET A 1 -6.72 -8.27 4.09
N ASP A 2 -6.68 -8.08 5.40
CA ASP A 2 -7.31 -6.91 6.00
C ASP A 2 -6.69 -5.63 5.40
N GLY A 3 -7.49 -4.62 5.10
CA GLY A 3 -7.04 -3.43 4.40
C GLY A 3 -8.17 -2.50 4.00
N TYR A 4 -7.86 -1.59 3.07
CA TYR A 4 -8.79 -0.59 2.55
C TYR A 4 -8.91 -0.72 1.06
N TRP A 5 -10.14 -0.91 0.57
CA TRP A 5 -10.48 -0.86 -0.84
C TRP A 5 -11.13 0.47 -1.16
N PHE A 6 -10.78 1.06 -2.29
CA PHE A 6 -11.32 2.33 -2.71
C PHE A 6 -11.22 2.55 -4.21
N THR A 7 -12.06 3.45 -4.71
CA THR A 7 -11.90 4.05 -6.03
C THR A 7 -11.40 5.48 -5.88
N SER A 8 -10.66 5.96 -6.87
CA SER A 8 -10.14 7.33 -6.90
C SER A 8 -9.77 7.71 -8.32
N ASN A 9 -10.01 8.98 -8.68
CA ASN A 9 -9.57 9.57 -9.94
C ASN A 9 -8.20 10.27 -9.83
N LEU A 10 -7.52 10.17 -8.67
CA LEU A 10 -6.16 10.67 -8.49
C LEU A 10 -5.11 9.80 -9.18
N PHE A 11 -5.47 8.55 -9.48
CA PHE A 11 -4.53 7.53 -9.91
C PHE A 11 -4.96 6.97 -11.25
N THR A 12 -4.02 6.96 -12.18
CA THR A 12 -4.13 6.27 -13.46
C THR A 12 -2.96 5.29 -13.58
N VAL A 13 -3.15 4.22 -14.34
CA VAL A 13 -2.03 3.34 -14.71
C VAL A 13 -1.07 4.11 -15.62
N GLU A 14 0.21 4.12 -15.27
CA GLU A 14 1.22 4.77 -16.10
C GLU A 14 1.67 3.86 -17.25
N LEU A 15 2.03 4.48 -18.38
CA LEU A 15 2.60 3.76 -19.51
C LEU A 15 3.93 3.08 -19.09
N GLY A 16 4.06 1.78 -19.35
CA GLY A 16 5.24 0.98 -19.01
C GLY A 16 5.32 0.57 -17.53
N GLU A 17 4.25 0.75 -16.75
CA GLU A 17 4.22 0.32 -15.34
C GLU A 17 4.26 -1.19 -15.15
N ASP A 18 3.72 -1.92 -16.12
CA ASP A 18 3.76 -3.38 -16.23
C ASP A 18 5.16 -3.95 -16.49
N GLU A 19 6.13 -3.12 -16.92
CA GLU A 19 7.53 -3.54 -17.14
C GLU A 19 8.36 -3.57 -15.84
N GLU A 20 7.89 -2.93 -14.76
CA GLU A 20 8.63 -2.84 -13.48
C GLU A 20 8.36 -4.02 -12.53
N GLY A 21 7.34 -4.83 -12.82
CA GLY A 21 6.89 -5.89 -11.94
C GLY A 21 6.14 -6.97 -12.73
N ASN A 22 5.01 -7.42 -12.20
CA ASN A 22 4.13 -8.32 -12.93
C ASN A 22 3.11 -7.54 -13.76
N PRO A 23 2.89 -7.92 -15.03
CA PRO A 23 1.82 -7.33 -15.84
C PRO A 23 0.45 -7.42 -15.14
N GLY A 24 -0.33 -6.34 -15.25
CA GLY A 24 -1.63 -6.22 -14.57
C GLY A 24 -1.56 -5.85 -13.08
N ARG A 25 -0.35 -5.61 -12.53
CA ARG A 25 -0.14 -5.15 -11.15
C ARG A 25 0.43 -3.73 -11.13
N TYR A 26 -0.48 -2.79 -10.89
CA TYR A 26 -0.27 -1.35 -10.89
C TYR A 26 -0.40 -0.77 -9.49
N GLY A 27 0.03 0.48 -9.33
CA GLY A 27 0.01 1.21 -8.07
C GLY A 27 1.09 2.28 -7.94
N ARG A 28 1.85 2.64 -8.98
CA ARG A 28 2.97 3.59 -8.89
C ARG A 28 2.51 4.97 -8.41
N GLN A 29 1.48 5.55 -9.04
CA GLN A 29 0.93 6.85 -8.61
C GLN A 29 0.37 6.80 -7.20
N LEU A 30 -0.37 5.73 -6.88
CA LEU A 30 -0.88 5.48 -5.52
C LEU A 30 0.25 5.42 -4.50
N ALA A 31 1.31 4.67 -4.79
CA ALA A 31 2.46 4.49 -3.90
C ALA A 31 3.22 5.81 -3.68
N ILE A 32 3.44 6.59 -4.74
CA ILE A 32 4.09 7.91 -4.65
C ILE A 32 3.26 8.87 -3.80
N TRP A 33 1.95 8.94 -4.05
CA TRP A 33 1.05 9.79 -3.27
C TRP A 33 0.99 9.36 -1.81
N LEU A 34 0.83 8.06 -1.55
CA LEU A 34 0.71 7.53 -0.20
C LEU A 34 2.02 7.67 0.58
N LYS A 35 3.17 7.51 -0.08
CA LYS A 35 4.49 7.82 0.48
C LYS A 35 4.55 9.26 0.98
N ALA A 36 4.16 10.24 0.17
CA ALA A 36 4.15 11.64 0.59
C ALA A 36 3.22 11.91 1.79
N GLN A 37 2.04 11.27 1.81
CA GLN A 37 1.09 11.37 2.93
C GLN A 37 1.64 10.79 4.24
N LEU A 38 2.37 9.68 4.17
CA LEU A 38 3.02 9.05 5.31
C LEU A 38 4.22 9.88 5.79
N GLU A 39 5.04 10.42 4.89
CA GLU A 39 6.16 11.29 5.23
C GLU A 39 5.71 12.57 5.95
N GLN A 40 4.60 13.17 5.55
CA GLN A 40 3.99 14.31 6.25
C GLN A 40 3.55 13.97 7.69
N ARG A 41 3.31 12.70 8.00
CA ARG A 41 2.97 12.20 9.34
C ARG A 41 4.20 11.75 10.14
N GLY A 42 5.41 12.00 9.61
CA GLY A 42 6.68 11.73 10.27
C GLY A 42 7.20 10.30 10.08
N TYR A 43 6.64 9.53 9.15
CA TYR A 43 7.22 8.25 8.78
C TYR A 43 8.46 8.43 7.90
N ASN A 44 9.49 7.63 8.14
CA ASN A 44 10.61 7.50 7.21
C ASN A 44 10.27 6.40 6.20
N VAL A 45 9.88 6.77 4.99
CA VAL A 45 9.50 5.81 3.96
C VAL A 45 10.68 5.62 3.02
N GLU A 46 11.10 4.38 2.79
CA GLU A 46 12.12 4.05 1.78
C GLU A 46 11.64 4.44 0.35
N PRO A 47 12.51 4.39 -0.67
CA PRO A 47 12.05 4.45 -2.06
C PRO A 47 10.97 3.38 -2.34
N VAL A 48 10.02 3.70 -3.22
CA VAL A 48 8.94 2.79 -3.59
C VAL A 48 9.54 1.52 -4.19
N ILE A 49 9.13 0.36 -3.67
CA ILE A 49 9.61 -0.96 -4.13
C ILE A 49 8.53 -1.56 -5.03
N ALA A 50 8.90 -1.94 -6.25
CA ALA A 50 8.02 -2.73 -7.13
C ALA A 50 8.02 -4.19 -6.67
N GLU A 51 6.82 -4.73 -6.47
CA GLU A 51 6.59 -6.11 -6.04
C GLU A 51 5.72 -6.82 -7.08
N ASP A 52 5.70 -8.15 -7.03
CA ASP A 52 4.97 -9.02 -7.96
C ASP A 52 3.42 -8.92 -7.81
N TRP A 53 2.95 -8.20 -6.79
CA TRP A 53 1.54 -7.91 -6.49
C TRP A 53 1.18 -6.42 -6.48
N GLY A 54 2.13 -5.51 -6.71
CA GLY A 54 1.88 -4.06 -6.65
C GLY A 54 3.11 -3.25 -6.24
N ARG A 55 2.96 -2.43 -5.18
CA ARG A 55 4.02 -1.57 -4.64
C ARG A 55 4.11 -1.69 -3.12
N CYS A 56 5.34 -1.78 -2.62
CA CYS A 56 5.65 -1.80 -1.19
C CYS A 56 6.27 -0.47 -0.76
N LEU A 57 5.71 0.11 0.30
CA LEU A 57 6.27 1.23 1.03
C LEU A 57 6.87 0.70 2.33
N MET A 58 8.19 0.60 2.40
CA MET A 58 8.89 0.16 3.61
C MET A 58 9.08 1.33 4.58
N LEU A 59 8.57 1.21 5.80
CA LEU A 59 8.61 2.26 6.83
C LEU A 59 9.67 2.00 7.91
N SER A 60 9.93 0.73 8.21
CA SER A 60 11.00 0.33 9.13
C SER A 60 11.42 -1.10 8.88
N ARG A 61 12.70 -1.40 9.09
CA ARG A 61 13.26 -2.77 9.07
C ARG A 61 13.69 -3.27 10.45
N HIS A 62 13.63 -2.43 11.49
CA HIS A 62 14.05 -2.76 12.85
C HIS A 62 13.10 -2.14 13.89
N PRO A 63 12.72 -2.86 14.96
CA PRO A 63 13.09 -4.24 15.31
C PRO A 63 12.38 -5.34 14.51
N PHE A 64 11.37 -4.98 13.73
CA PHE A 64 10.60 -5.79 12.79
C PHE A 64 10.39 -5.00 11.49
N LEU A 65 9.91 -5.67 10.44
CA LEU A 65 9.49 -4.97 9.22
C LEU A 65 8.14 -4.31 9.47
N LEU A 66 8.02 -3.03 9.14
CA LEU A 66 6.76 -2.30 9.12
C LEU A 66 6.65 -1.68 7.73
N TRP A 67 5.57 -1.99 7.03
CA TRP A 67 5.41 -1.58 5.63
C TRP A 67 3.93 -1.42 5.25
N VAL A 68 3.67 -0.75 4.14
CA VAL A 68 2.34 -0.66 3.53
C VAL A 68 2.41 -1.26 2.13
N GLY A 69 1.53 -2.23 1.86
CA GLY A 69 1.28 -2.70 0.50
C GLY A 69 0.21 -1.85 -0.16
N CYS A 70 0.38 -1.54 -1.44
CA CYS A 70 -0.64 -0.85 -2.23
C CYS A 70 -0.62 -1.27 -3.71
N GLY A 71 -1.79 -1.32 -4.34
CA GLY A 71 -1.93 -1.64 -5.77
C GLY A 71 -3.39 -1.84 -6.18
N ASN A 72 -3.64 -2.20 -7.44
CA ASN A 72 -4.98 -2.59 -7.91
C ASN A 72 -5.33 -4.02 -7.47
N VAL A 73 -6.61 -4.28 -7.25
CA VAL A 73 -7.13 -5.62 -6.89
C VAL A 73 -7.59 -6.39 -8.11
N ASP A 74 -8.31 -5.72 -8.99
CA ASP A 74 -8.92 -6.35 -10.15
C ASP A 74 -7.93 -6.56 -11.31
N ASP A 75 -8.11 -7.68 -12.02
CA ASP A 75 -7.39 -7.91 -13.28
C ASP A 75 -8.01 -7.08 -14.43
N SER A 76 -9.13 -6.37 -14.20
CA SER A 76 -9.72 -5.51 -15.24
C SER A 76 -8.82 -4.35 -15.64
N ALA A 77 -7.91 -3.92 -14.76
CA ALA A 77 -6.86 -3.00 -15.14
C ALA A 77 -5.90 -3.58 -16.20
N ALA A 78 -5.75 -4.90 -16.29
CA ALA A 78 -4.94 -5.54 -17.33
C ALA A 78 -5.65 -5.51 -18.70
N ASP A 79 -6.97 -5.62 -18.71
CA ASP A 79 -7.78 -5.58 -19.94
C ASP A 79 -8.00 -4.14 -20.45
N ASP A 80 -8.24 -3.20 -19.53
CA ASP A 80 -8.37 -1.77 -19.81
C ASP A 80 -7.75 -0.93 -18.67
N PRO A 81 -6.46 -0.56 -18.77
CA PRO A 81 -5.77 0.24 -17.77
C PRO A 81 -6.25 1.70 -17.70
N THR A 82 -7.13 2.10 -18.62
CA THR A 82 -7.75 3.44 -18.65
C THR A 82 -9.13 3.47 -18.02
N SER A 83 -9.63 2.32 -17.54
CA SER A 83 -10.92 2.20 -16.91
C SER A 83 -10.99 3.00 -15.60
N ASP A 84 -11.98 3.88 -15.48
CA ASP A 84 -12.31 4.59 -14.23
C ASP A 84 -12.78 3.66 -13.10
N LYS A 85 -12.83 2.35 -13.34
CA LYS A 85 -13.36 1.33 -12.42
C LYS A 85 -12.30 0.58 -11.63
N ILE A 86 -11.02 0.97 -11.74
CA ILE A 86 -9.94 0.31 -11.00
C ILE A 86 -10.21 0.43 -9.51
N THR A 87 -10.32 -0.73 -8.85
CA THR A 87 -10.38 -0.81 -7.40
C THR A 87 -8.95 -0.89 -6.86
N TRP A 88 -8.56 0.17 -6.16
CA TRP A 88 -7.30 0.24 -5.46
C TRP A 88 -7.42 -0.40 -4.08
N HIS A 89 -6.32 -0.96 -3.60
CA HIS A 89 -6.21 -1.56 -2.28
C HIS A 89 -4.90 -1.15 -1.63
N CYS A 90 -4.97 -0.88 -0.33
CA CYS A 90 -3.78 -0.75 0.49
C CYS A 90 -3.99 -1.32 1.88
N PHE A 91 -2.92 -1.83 2.48
CA PHE A 91 -2.96 -2.47 3.79
C PHE A 91 -1.66 -2.25 4.55
N PRO A 92 -1.73 -2.05 5.88
CA PRO A 92 -0.55 -1.99 6.72
C PRO A 92 -0.11 -3.41 7.11
N ALA A 93 1.18 -3.64 7.19
CA ALA A 93 1.73 -4.95 7.57
C ALA A 93 2.92 -4.79 8.51
N ALA A 94 3.03 -5.76 9.43
CA ALA A 94 4.18 -5.88 10.32
C ALA A 94 4.67 -7.33 10.37
N GLU A 95 5.96 -7.53 10.10
CA GLU A 95 6.56 -8.87 10.05
C GLU A 95 7.77 -8.99 10.96
N VAL A 96 7.75 -10.01 11.82
CA VAL A 96 8.89 -10.35 12.66
C VAL A 96 9.80 -11.32 11.91
N PRO A 97 11.09 -10.99 11.68
CA PRO A 97 12.03 -11.91 11.05
C PRO A 97 12.06 -13.25 11.78
N PHE A 98 12.09 -14.35 11.02
CA PHE A 98 11.96 -15.71 11.55
C PHE A 98 12.95 -16.03 12.68
N PHE A 99 14.20 -15.56 12.58
CA PHE A 99 15.25 -15.77 13.61
C PHE A 99 14.98 -15.03 14.92
N LYS A 100 14.25 -13.91 14.92
CA LYS A 100 13.83 -13.17 16.13
C LYS A 100 12.59 -13.76 16.79
N ARG A 101 11.90 -14.70 16.13
CA ARG A 101 10.70 -15.33 16.70
C ARG A 101 11.03 -16.30 17.84
N ILE A 102 12.29 -16.73 17.95
CA ILE A 102 12.76 -17.75 18.90
C ILE A 102 13.34 -17.11 20.19
N PHE A 103 13.70 -15.82 20.15
CA PHE A 103 14.16 -15.05 21.32
C PHE A 103 13.58 -13.64 21.30
N CYS A 104 12.76 -13.30 22.32
CA CYS A 104 12.15 -11.96 22.52
C CYS A 104 11.40 -11.42 21.29
N LYS A 105 10.27 -12.03 20.93
CA LYS A 105 9.39 -11.55 19.85
C LYS A 105 8.99 -10.09 20.15
N PRO A 106 9.35 -9.12 19.28
CA PRO A 106 8.92 -7.75 19.47
C PRO A 106 7.40 -7.65 19.31
N ASP A 107 6.77 -6.82 20.16
CA ASP A 107 5.35 -6.50 20.02
C ASP A 107 5.17 -5.55 18.83
N THR A 108 4.47 -6.03 17.81
CA THR A 108 4.17 -5.27 16.58
C THR A 108 2.82 -4.56 16.64
N SER A 109 1.96 -4.89 17.61
CA SER A 109 0.56 -4.47 17.63
C SER A 109 0.41 -2.96 17.68
N VAL A 110 1.15 -2.27 18.56
CA VAL A 110 1.11 -0.81 18.70
C VAL A 110 1.50 -0.10 17.40
N ALA A 111 2.58 -0.54 16.75
CA ALA A 111 3.05 0.08 15.52
C ALA A 111 2.10 -0.19 14.36
N LEU A 112 1.58 -1.41 14.25
CA LEU A 112 0.62 -1.79 13.22
C LEU A 112 -0.70 -1.04 13.37
N SER A 113 -1.26 -0.97 14.59
CA SER A 113 -2.49 -0.23 14.86
C SER A 113 -2.36 1.27 14.63
N LYS A 114 -1.20 1.86 14.97
CA LYS A 114 -0.94 3.27 14.63
C LYS A 114 -0.93 3.47 13.11
N LEU A 115 -0.21 2.62 12.38
CA LEU A 115 -0.10 2.71 10.93
C LEU A 115 -1.46 2.52 10.24
N ASP A 116 -2.26 1.57 10.72
CA ASP A 116 -3.64 1.36 10.26
C ASP A 116 -4.51 2.60 10.47
N ALA A 117 -4.48 3.19 11.67
CA ALA A 117 -5.23 4.39 11.97
C ALA A 117 -4.82 5.59 11.09
N ASP A 118 -3.51 5.76 10.87
CA ASP A 118 -2.99 6.81 10.00
C ASP A 118 -3.37 6.58 8.53
N LEU A 119 -3.32 5.34 8.05
CA LEU A 119 -3.73 4.97 6.71
C LEU A 119 -5.22 5.25 6.49
N ARG A 120 -6.07 4.85 7.44
CA ARG A 120 -7.50 5.18 7.43
C ARG A 120 -7.71 6.69 7.37
N ALA A 121 -7.01 7.44 8.23
CA ALA A 121 -7.14 8.90 8.30
C ALA A 121 -6.73 9.58 6.99
N ILE A 122 -5.68 9.09 6.32
CA ILE A 122 -5.26 9.55 4.99
C ILE A 122 -6.41 9.37 3.98
N LEU A 123 -6.95 8.15 3.88
CA LEU A 123 -7.96 7.81 2.88
C LEU A 123 -9.27 8.55 3.09
N ILE A 124 -9.78 8.65 4.32
CA ILE A 124 -11.08 9.30 4.58
C ILE A 124 -11.03 10.83 4.49
N THR A 125 -9.83 11.42 4.53
CA THR A 125 -9.67 12.88 4.45
C THR A 125 -9.54 13.37 3.01
N GLU A 126 -9.09 12.50 2.10
CA GLU A 126 -8.92 12.82 0.68
C GLU A 126 -10.27 12.79 -0.06
N PRO A 127 -10.80 13.94 -0.53
CA PRO A 127 -12.14 13.98 -1.16
C PRO A 127 -12.23 13.17 -2.45
N ALA A 128 -11.11 12.93 -3.13
CA ALA A 128 -11.06 12.13 -4.34
C ALA A 128 -11.08 10.61 -4.08
N VAL A 129 -10.95 10.18 -2.82
CA VAL A 129 -10.97 8.76 -2.42
C VAL A 129 -12.37 8.38 -1.93
N THR A 130 -12.94 7.32 -2.51
CA THR A 130 -14.20 6.71 -2.05
C THR A 130 -13.95 5.28 -1.60
N LEU A 131 -14.07 5.03 -0.29
CA LEU A 131 -13.95 3.68 0.25
C LEU A 131 -15.09 2.78 -0.26
N VAL A 132 -14.76 1.54 -0.61
CA VAL A 132 -15.69 0.51 -1.06
C VAL A 132 -15.56 -0.75 -0.21
N ALA A 133 -16.53 -1.66 -0.31
CA ALA A 133 -16.46 -2.96 0.34
C ALA A 133 -15.36 -3.82 -0.30
N GLU A 134 -14.89 -4.84 0.43
CA GLU A 134 -14.03 -5.88 -0.13
C GLU A 134 -14.73 -6.53 -1.36
N PRO A 135 -14.07 -6.59 -2.53
CA PRO A 135 -14.65 -7.11 -3.77
C PRO A 135 -14.81 -8.63 -3.78
#